data_AF-A0A661WU76-F1
#
_entry.id   AF-A0A661WU76-F1
#
_cell.length_a   1.000
_cell.length_b   1.000
_cell.length_c   1.000
_cell.angle_alpha   90.00
_cell.angle_beta   90.00
_cell.angle_gamma   90.00
#
_symmetry.space_group_name_H-M   'P 1'
#
loop_
_entity.id
_entity.type
_entity.pdbx_description
1 polymer ?
#
loop_
_entity_poly.entity_id
_entity_poly.type
_entity_poly.pdbx_seq_one_letter_code
_entity_poly.pdbx_strand_id
1 'polypeptide(L)'
;MKQRIFILIVSLFLPVLLLAQEEPNWEIIGQMPVPVKGAQAVVKDTLIYVIGGYTDNTYSATNLIQVFNPLQNTWEVLSDTLKFQRYG
;
A
#
# COMPACT_ATOMS: atom_id res chain seq x y z
N MET A 1 24.70 34.23 -29.67
CA MET A 1 25.26 32.86 -29.72
C MET A 1 25.01 32.08 -28.44
N LYS A 2 25.36 32.61 -27.26
CA LYS A 2 25.19 31.95 -25.94
C LYS A 2 23.74 31.53 -25.60
N GLN A 3 22.75 32.36 -25.93
CA GLN A 3 21.33 32.10 -25.63
C GLN A 3 20.72 30.98 -26.49
N ARG A 4 21.14 30.86 -27.75
CA ARG A 4 20.69 29.79 -28.67
C ARG A 4 21.23 28.43 -28.25
N ILE A 5 22.49 28.40 -27.78
CA ILE A 5 23.14 27.19 -27.25
C ILE A 5 22.47 26.75 -25.94
N PHE A 6 22.12 27.69 -25.06
CA PHE A 6 21.41 27.39 -23.82
C PHE A 6 20.02 26.78 -24.08
N ILE A 7 19.24 27.34 -25.01
CA ILE A 7 17.92 26.79 -25.38
C ILE A 7 18.05 25.40 -26.01
N LEU A 8 19.08 25.17 -26.85
CA LEU A 8 19.34 23.85 -27.43
C LEU A 8 19.70 22.82 -26.35
N ILE A 9 20.53 23.18 -25.37
CA ILE A 9 20.87 22.31 -24.24
C ILE A 9 19.62 21.98 -23.41
N VAL A 10 18.82 22.99 -23.06
CA VAL A 10 17.57 22.75 -22.31
C VAL A 10 16.61 21.88 -23.12
N SER A 11 16.43 22.15 -24.42
CA SER A 11 15.55 21.35 -25.29
C SER A 11 16.05 19.91 -25.52
N LEU A 12 17.35 19.66 -25.41
CA LEU A 12 17.95 18.32 -25.53
C LEU A 12 17.83 17.52 -24.24
N PHE A 13 17.83 18.17 -23.07
CA PHE A 13 17.77 17.50 -21.76
C PHE A 13 16.36 17.47 -21.13
N LEU A 14 15.47 18.40 -21.48
CA LEU A 14 14.10 18.46 -20.97
C LEU A 14 13.25 17.21 -21.28
N PRO A 15 13.34 16.60 -22.49
CA PRO A 15 12.62 15.35 -22.77
C PRO A 15 13.13 14.21 -21.89
N VAL A 16 14.44 14.15 -21.62
CA VAL A 16 15.07 13.10 -20.80
C VAL A 16 14.65 13.21 -19.34
N LEU A 17 14.48 14.43 -18.81
CA LEU A 17 13.94 14.65 -17.46
C LEU A 17 12.45 14.30 -17.36
N LEU A 18 11.64 14.56 -18.39
CA LEU A 18 10.22 14.18 -18.42
C LEU A 18 10.00 12.67 -18.59
N LEU A 19 10.99 11.98 -19.18
CA LEU A 19 11.01 10.53 -19.38
C LEU A 19 11.71 9.80 -18.22
N ALA A 20 12.16 10.51 -17.18
CA ALA A 20 12.72 9.88 -16.00
C ALA A 20 11.62 9.03 -15.35
N GLN A 21 11.78 7.71 -15.46
CA GLN A 21 10.91 6.75 -14.82
C GLN A 21 11.11 6.90 -13.31
N GLU A 22 10.04 7.17 -12.57
CA GLU A 22 10.09 7.05 -11.12
C GLU A 22 10.45 5.61 -10.78
N GLU A 23 11.61 5.42 -10.15
CA GLU A 23 12.02 4.11 -9.66
C GLU A 23 10.99 3.66 -8.61
N PRO A 24 10.56 2.38 -8.61
CA PRO A 24 9.63 1.89 -7.61
C PRO A 24 10.26 2.05 -6.22
N ASN A 25 9.65 2.91 -5.41
CA ASN A 25 10.01 3.08 -4.01
C ASN A 25 8.99 2.35 -3.14
N TRP A 26 9.49 1.68 -2.10
CA TRP A 26 8.63 1.18 -1.05
C TRP A 26 8.35 2.31 -0.08
N GLU A 27 7.07 2.57 0.16
CA GLU A 27 6.61 3.47 1.21
C GLU A 27 5.67 2.74 2.17
N ILE A 28 5.62 3.22 3.41
CA ILE A 28 4.66 2.75 4.40
C ILE A 28 3.36 3.51 4.17
N ILE A 29 2.31 2.79 3.76
CA ILE A 29 0.98 3.36 3.55
C ILE A 29 0.01 2.89 4.65
N GLY A 30 -0.51 3.87 5.39
CA GLY A 30 -1.42 3.63 6.50
C GLY A 30 -0.81 2.80 7.64
N GLN A 31 -1.49 2.78 8.78
CA GLN A 31 -1.18 1.86 9.87
C GLN A 31 -2.39 0.98 10.12
N MET A 32 -2.18 -0.33 10.06
CA MET A 32 -3.22 -1.32 10.30
C MET A 32 -3.73 -1.20 11.76
N PRO A 33 -5.07 -1.17 11.99
CA PRO A 33 -5.63 -1.03 13.33
C PRO A 33 -5.23 -2.15 14.30
N VAL A 34 -5.21 -3.39 13.81
CA VAL A 34 -4.75 -4.56 14.57
C VAL A 34 -3.60 -5.22 13.83
N PRO A 35 -2.34 -5.00 14.24
CA PRO A 35 -1.18 -5.64 13.63
C PRO A 35 -1.31 -7.17 13.69
N VAL A 36 -1.12 -7.81 12.54
CA VAL A 36 -1.18 -9.27 12.40
C VAL A 36 0.01 -9.80 11.59
N LYS A 37 0.43 -11.03 11.92
CA LYS A 37 1.38 -11.83 11.14
C LYS A 37 0.70 -13.10 10.62
N GLY A 38 1.12 -13.58 9.45
CA GLY A 38 0.54 -14.79 8.83
C GLY A 38 -0.95 -14.70 8.50
N ALA A 39 -1.46 -13.48 8.23
CA ALA A 39 -2.81 -13.27 7.72
C ALA A 39 -2.86 -13.58 6.21
N GLN A 40 -4.05 -13.89 5.70
CA GLN A 40 -4.29 -13.96 4.25
C GLN A 40 -4.72 -12.59 3.72
N ALA A 41 -4.31 -12.25 2.50
CA ALA A 41 -4.67 -10.99 1.86
C ALA A 41 -5.33 -11.23 0.49
N VAL A 42 -6.39 -10.48 0.18
CA VAL A 42 -7.08 -10.52 -1.11
C VAL A 42 -7.51 -9.13 -1.55
N VAL A 43 -7.47 -8.86 -2.86
CA VAL A 43 -7.97 -7.63 -3.46
C VAL A 43 -9.36 -7.86 -4.02
N LYS A 44 -10.31 -6.99 -3.66
CA LYS A 44 -11.68 -6.99 -4.22
C LYS A 44 -12.17 -5.54 -4.33
N ASP A 45 -12.68 -5.17 -5.51
CA ASP A 45 -13.24 -3.84 -5.78
C ASP A 45 -12.31 -2.69 -5.35
N THR A 46 -11.00 -2.82 -5.65
CA THR A 46 -9.91 -1.87 -5.30
C THR A 46 -9.52 -1.80 -3.80
N LEU A 47 -10.20 -2.57 -2.94
CA LEU A 47 -9.91 -2.67 -1.53
C LEU A 47 -9.02 -3.88 -1.24
N ILE A 48 -8.14 -3.75 -0.24
CA ILE A 48 -7.27 -4.84 0.23
C ILE A 48 -7.86 -5.38 1.54
N TYR A 49 -8.23 -6.65 1.54
CA TYR A 49 -8.76 -7.33 2.72
C TYR A 49 -7.65 -8.16 3.36
N VAL A 50 -7.40 -7.96 4.64
CA VAL A 50 -6.50 -8.73 5.49
C VAL A 50 -7.36 -9.55 6.45
N ILE A 51 -7.26 -10.88 6.33
CA ILE A 51 -8.20 -11.83 6.91
C ILE A 51 -7.47 -12.74 7.90
N GLY A 52 -7.88 -12.67 9.17
CA GLY A 52 -7.28 -13.45 10.26
C GLY A 52 -5.82 -13.05 10.55
N GLY A 53 -5.00 -14.04 10.89
CA GLY A 53 -3.60 -13.88 11.30
C GLY A 53 -3.42 -14.03 12.81
N TYR A 54 -2.20 -13.86 13.29
CA TYR A 54 -1.85 -13.85 14.71
C TYR A 54 -1.54 -12.43 15.14
N THR A 55 -2.11 -11.99 16.27
CA THR A 55 -1.83 -10.67 16.84
C THR A 55 -1.12 -10.80 18.18
N ASP A 56 -0.08 -9.98 18.36
CA ASP A 56 0.66 -9.92 19.62
C ASP A 56 -0.12 -9.18 20.73
N ASN A 57 -1.23 -8.53 20.38
CA ASN A 57 -2.12 -7.88 21.37
C ASN A 57 -2.85 -8.89 22.27
N THR A 58 -3.20 -10.06 21.73
CA THR A 58 -3.92 -11.12 22.45
C THR A 58 -3.11 -12.41 22.56
N TYR A 59 -1.92 -12.45 21.96
CA TYR A 59 -1.10 -13.65 21.81
C TYR A 59 -1.89 -14.84 21.25
N SER A 60 -2.76 -14.57 20.27
CA SER A 60 -3.64 -15.59 19.68
C SER A 60 -3.94 -15.29 18.21
N ALA A 61 -4.49 -16.30 17.52
CA ALA A 61 -5.07 -16.11 16.21
C ALA A 61 -6.29 -15.20 16.30
N THR A 62 -6.54 -14.41 15.27
CA THR A 62 -7.70 -13.52 15.18
C THR A 62 -8.67 -14.01 14.12
N ASN A 63 -9.94 -13.64 14.28
CA ASN A 63 -10.99 -13.84 13.30
C ASN A 63 -11.41 -12.53 12.62
N LEU A 64 -10.69 -11.44 12.87
CA LEU A 64 -10.97 -10.13 12.30
C LEU A 64 -10.74 -10.10 10.78
N ILE A 65 -11.49 -9.23 10.11
CA ILE A 65 -11.27 -8.84 8.72
C ILE A 65 -11.01 -7.34 8.73
N GLN A 66 -9.83 -6.95 8.26
CA GLN A 66 -9.40 -5.56 8.17
C GLN A 66 -9.30 -5.16 6.71
N VAL A 67 -9.88 -4.03 6.34
CA VAL A 67 -9.97 -3.57 4.96
C VAL A 67 -9.20 -2.27 4.83
N PHE A 68 -8.29 -2.24 3.87
CA PHE A 68 -7.59 -1.02 3.47
C PHE A 68 -8.16 -0.49 2.16
N ASN A 69 -8.45 0.81 2.15
CA ASN A 69 -8.80 1.56 0.96
C ASN A 69 -7.59 2.38 0.49
N PRO A 70 -6.86 1.97 -0.56
CA PRO A 70 -5.70 2.71 -1.05
C PRO A 70 -6.02 4.11 -1.58
N LEU A 71 -7.24 4.32 -2.09
CA LEU A 71 -7.66 5.62 -2.64
C LEU A 71 -7.89 6.68 -1.55
N GLN A 72 -8.27 6.23 -0.35
CA GLN A 72 -8.53 7.10 0.80
C GLN A 72 -7.42 7.03 1.84
N ASN A 73 -6.49 6.08 1.71
CA ASN A 73 -5.47 5.75 2.70
C ASN A 73 -6.10 5.49 4.09
N THR A 74 -7.17 4.72 4.13
CA THR A 74 -7.94 4.43 5.35
C THR A 74 -8.04 2.93 5.60
N TRP A 75 -8.12 2.58 6.89
CA TRP A 75 -8.37 1.23 7.36
C TRP A 75 -9.73 1.16 8.07
N GLU A 76 -10.42 0.05 7.88
CA GLU A 76 -11.64 -0.31 8.59
C GLU A 76 -11.52 -1.73 9.14
N VAL A 77 -11.96 -1.96 10.38
CA VAL A 77 -12.19 -3.32 10.90
C VAL A 77 -13.66 -3.63 10.68
N LEU A 78 -13.96 -4.65 9.88
CA LEU A 78 -15.35 -5.00 9.61
C LEU A 78 -16.04 -5.49 10.89
N SER A 79 -17.34 -5.20 10.99
CA SER A 79 -18.17 -5.74 12.07
C SER A 79 -18.39 -7.25 11.93
N ASP A 80 -18.46 -7.74 10.69
CA ASP A 80 -18.49 -9.18 10.41
C ASP A 80 -17.11 -9.81 10.58
N THR A 81 -17.08 -11.01 11.15
CA THR A 81 -15.84 -11.75 11.44
C THR A 81 -15.90 -13.18 10.92
N LEU A 82 -14.74 -13.83 10.83
CA LEU A 82 -14.70 -15.27 10.57
C LEU A 82 -15.35 -16.04 11.72
N LYS A 83 -16.03 -17.14 11.38
CA LYS A 83 -16.59 -18.06 12.38
C LYS A 83 -15.55 -18.65 13.34
N PHE A 84 -14.31 -18.81 12.85
CA PHE A 84 -13.19 -19.34 13.62
C PHE A 84 -11.96 -18.45 13.40
N GLN A 85 -11.19 -18.26 14.47
CA GLN A 85 -9.86 -17.65 14.39
C GLN A 85 -8.96 -18.48 13.48
N ARG A 86 -8.10 -17.83 12.70
CA ARG A 86 -7.15 -18.54 11.83
C ARG A 86 -5.81 -17.82 11.75
N TYR A 87 -4.76 -18.61 11.63
CA TYR A 87 -3.39 -18.18 11.40
C TYR A 87 -2.68 -19.31 10.64
N GLY A 88 -2.05 -18.98 9.51
CA GLY A 88 -1.58 -19.98 8.52
C GLY A 88 -2.69 -20.52 7.62
#